data_AF-A0A6N7FW94-F1
#
_entry.id   AF-A0A6N7FW94-F1
#
_cell.length_a   1.000
_cell.length_b   1.000
_cell.length_c   1.000
_cell.angle_alpha   90.00
_cell.angle_beta   90.00
_cell.angle_gamma   90.00
#
_symmetry.space_group_name_H-M   'P 1'
#
loop_
_entity.id
_entity.type
_entity.pdbx_description
1 polymer ?
#
loop_
_entity_poly.entity_id
_entity_poly.type
_entity_poly.pdbx_seq_one_letter_code
_entity_poly.pdbx_strand_id
1 'polypeptide(L)'
;MPLLVDVEAVLDGVVLEVGDESGDVDGCQLSGRLRSTTSDRAGCVHGPPAYRPPSAEAASPSGGRPPGSVLGVHDRDLLAACRRAVAAVEARLAEVTDRGLVPGSASQHVSDLAADAAAVEVLDVAGLGVLSEESGAHHLDRGLVAVLDPLDGSTNAHRGVPWYATSICVFDERGPRAAVVRNLASGVTWTATRGGGAWREGRPEPLRASGCAELGRSLVGLSGYPSRHYGWGQFRALGAAALDLCAVAEGALDGYADATAGEHGVWDYAGGWLVCLEAGAVVVDAAGRDLGVLDHTARRAP
;
A
#
# COMPACT_ATOMS: atom_id res chain seq x y z
N MET A 1 -20.55 -21.02 -10.09
CA MET A 1 -20.87 -21.78 -8.86
C MET A 1 -20.12 -21.15 -7.70
N PRO A 2 -20.70 -21.06 -6.50
CA PRO A 2 -19.96 -20.62 -5.32
C PRO A 2 -18.89 -21.66 -4.97
N LEU A 3 -17.71 -21.18 -4.55
CA LEU A 3 -16.66 -22.02 -3.99
C LEU A 3 -17.13 -22.51 -2.61
N LEU A 4 -17.36 -23.82 -2.44
CA LEU A 4 -17.52 -24.42 -1.11
C LEU A 4 -16.15 -24.93 -0.68
N VAL A 5 -15.64 -24.42 0.44
CA VAL A 5 -14.38 -24.89 1.02
C VAL A 5 -14.71 -25.82 2.17
N ASP A 6 -14.40 -27.10 2.00
CA ASP A 6 -14.39 -28.07 3.08
C ASP A 6 -13.11 -27.85 3.92
N VAL A 7 -13.32 -27.49 5.19
CA VAL A 7 -12.25 -27.17 6.13
C VAL A 7 -11.37 -28.39 6.42
N GLU A 8 -11.93 -29.60 6.39
CA GLU A 8 -11.15 -30.82 6.63
C GLU A 8 -10.28 -31.17 5.40
N ALA A 9 -10.80 -30.98 4.18
CA ALA A 9 -10.05 -31.22 2.95
C ALA A 9 -8.83 -30.29 2.78
N VAL A 10 -8.93 -29.04 3.26
CA VAL A 10 -7.82 -28.07 3.26
C VAL A 10 -6.73 -28.47 4.27
N LEU A 11 -7.10 -29.04 5.41
CA LEU A 11 -6.14 -29.51 6.42
C LEU A 11 -5.35 -30.74 5.95
N ASP A 12 -5.96 -31.58 5.11
CA ASP A 12 -5.34 -32.80 4.56
C ASP A 12 -4.59 -32.60 3.22
N GLY A 13 -4.49 -31.35 2.75
CA GLY A 13 -3.69 -31.01 1.56
C GLY A 13 -4.30 -31.42 0.22
N VAL A 14 -5.62 -31.59 0.16
CA VAL A 14 -6.33 -31.92 -1.08
C VAL A 14 -6.57 -30.66 -1.90
N VAL A 15 -6.21 -30.71 -3.19
CA VAL A 15 -6.53 -29.65 -4.17
C VAL A 15 -8.04 -29.63 -4.40
N LEU A 16 -8.64 -28.45 -4.32
CA LEU A 16 -10.06 -28.22 -4.61
C LEU A 16 -10.37 -28.58 -6.07
N GLU A 17 -10.98 -29.74 -6.32
CA GLU A 17 -11.64 -30.00 -7.60
C GLU A 17 -13.06 -29.44 -7.57
N VAL A 18 -13.37 -28.59 -8.56
CA VAL A 18 -14.73 -28.13 -8.82
C VAL A 18 -15.46 -29.24 -9.57
N GLY A 19 -16.21 -30.08 -8.86
CA GLY A 19 -17.00 -31.17 -9.41
C GLY A 19 -18.50 -30.87 -9.43
N ASP A 20 -19.14 -31.19 -10.55
CA ASP A 20 -20.59 -31.31 -10.71
C ASP A 20 -21.01 -32.66 -10.13
N GLU A 21 -21.63 -32.69 -8.94
CA GLU A 21 -22.76 -33.57 -8.61
C GLU A 21 -23.15 -33.53 -7.12
N SER A 22 -24.46 -33.64 -6.88
CA SER A 22 -25.05 -33.88 -5.56
C SER A 22 -24.78 -35.33 -5.13
N GLY A 23 -23.79 -35.56 -4.27
CA GLY A 23 -23.43 -36.90 -3.80
C GLY A 23 -22.85 -36.90 -2.39
N ASP A 24 -23.34 -37.83 -1.57
CA ASP A 24 -22.98 -38.12 -0.18
C ASP A 24 -21.48 -38.04 0.13
N VAL A 25 -21.14 -37.34 1.23
CA VAL A 25 -19.79 -37.28 1.82
C VAL A 25 -19.63 -38.40 2.86
N ASP A 26 -19.68 -39.65 2.41
CA ASP A 26 -19.35 -40.82 3.24
C ASP A 26 -18.52 -41.80 2.40
N GLY A 27 -17.18 -41.71 2.47
CA GLY A 27 -16.35 -42.77 1.86
C GLY A 27 -14.87 -42.54 1.55
N CYS A 28 -14.24 -41.40 1.83
CA CYS A 28 -12.82 -41.24 1.51
C CYS A 28 -11.90 -41.92 2.54
N GLN A 29 -11.53 -43.18 2.28
CA GLN A 29 -10.42 -43.84 2.99
C GLN A 29 -9.07 -43.36 2.43
N LEU A 30 -8.26 -42.72 3.27
CA LEU A 30 -6.89 -42.31 2.94
C LEU A 30 -5.87 -43.40 3.33
N SER A 31 -5.17 -43.94 2.34
CA SER A 31 -3.94 -44.72 2.55
C SER A 31 -2.71 -43.88 2.25
N GLY A 32 -1.97 -43.46 3.29
CA GLY A 32 -0.63 -42.89 3.11
C GLY A 32 -0.16 -42.07 4.31
N ARG A 33 0.69 -42.66 5.17
CA ARG A 33 1.43 -41.92 6.21
C ARG A 33 2.71 -41.35 5.63
N LEU A 34 2.97 -40.05 5.83
CA LEU A 34 4.32 -39.48 5.71
C LEU A 34 4.84 -39.03 7.09
N ARG A 35 6.09 -39.41 7.35
CA ARG A 35 6.78 -39.31 8.64
C ARG A 35 7.34 -37.91 8.84
N SER A 36 7.28 -37.42 10.08
CA SER A 36 7.95 -36.20 10.52
C SER A 36 9.44 -36.42 10.70
N THR A 37 10.23 -35.41 10.32
CA THR A 37 11.62 -35.26 10.77
C THR A 37 11.79 -33.87 11.36
N THR A 38 11.96 -33.83 12.67
CA THR A 38 12.35 -32.64 13.42
C THR A 38 13.85 -32.38 13.24
N SER A 39 14.21 -31.10 13.12
CA SER A 39 15.60 -30.63 13.18
C SER A 39 15.62 -29.34 13.99
N ASP A 40 16.04 -29.46 15.25
CA ASP A 40 16.42 -28.35 16.12
C ASP A 40 17.57 -27.55 15.51
N ARG A 41 17.50 -26.22 15.59
CA ARG A 41 18.69 -25.37 15.75
C ARG A 41 18.35 -24.05 16.42
N ALA A 42 19.02 -23.81 17.53
CA ALA A 42 18.93 -22.64 18.38
C ALA A 42 19.76 -21.45 17.85
N GLY A 43 19.26 -20.24 18.13
CA GLY A 43 20.05 -19.08 18.56
C GLY A 43 20.68 -18.18 17.48
N CYS A 44 20.19 -16.94 17.40
CA CYS A 44 20.96 -15.72 17.64
C CYS A 44 20.06 -14.49 17.46
N VAL A 45 19.89 -13.71 18.53
CA VAL A 45 19.12 -12.47 18.57
C VAL A 45 20.08 -11.31 18.33
N HIS A 46 19.94 -10.63 17.19
CA HIS A 46 20.47 -9.29 16.99
C HIS A 46 19.32 -8.40 16.50
N GLY A 47 18.96 -7.40 17.30
CA GLY A 47 17.94 -6.43 16.95
C GLY A 47 18.36 -5.61 15.71
N PRO A 48 17.39 -5.15 14.90
CA PRO A 48 17.69 -4.39 13.69
C PRO A 48 18.32 -3.02 14.05
N PRO A 49 19.25 -2.52 13.23
CA PRO A 49 19.87 -1.22 13.46
C PRO A 49 18.86 -0.08 13.26
N ALA A 50 18.96 0.95 14.11
CA ALA A 50 18.15 2.16 14.00
C ALA A 50 18.46 2.91 12.70
N TYR A 51 17.40 3.31 11.99
CA TYR A 51 17.46 4.19 10.82
C TYR A 51 18.13 5.53 11.17
N ARG A 52 19.15 5.92 10.39
CA ARG A 52 19.81 7.24 10.45
C ARG A 52 19.62 7.95 9.11
N PRO A 53 19.00 9.14 9.07
CA PRO A 53 18.90 9.90 7.82
C PRO A 53 20.29 10.39 7.37
N PRO A 54 20.55 10.47 6.05
CA PRO A 54 21.81 11.01 5.53
C PRO A 54 21.96 12.50 5.84
N SER A 55 23.18 12.90 6.22
CA SER A 55 23.59 14.28 6.46
C SER A 55 23.69 15.05 5.14
N ALA A 56 23.02 16.21 5.08
CA ALA A 56 22.98 17.07 3.90
C ALA A 56 24.35 17.74 3.63
N GLU A 57 24.93 17.47 2.46
CA GLU A 57 25.88 18.37 1.82
C GLU A 57 25.18 18.98 0.59
N ALA A 58 25.02 20.30 0.62
CA ALA A 58 24.26 21.06 -0.35
C ALA A 58 25.06 21.29 -1.65
N ALA A 59 24.44 20.96 -2.78
CA ALA A 59 24.83 21.45 -4.10
C ALA A 59 23.63 22.15 -4.73
N SER A 60 23.72 23.47 -4.92
CA SER A 60 22.67 24.26 -5.58
C SER A 60 22.73 24.11 -7.10
N PRO A 61 21.60 23.97 -7.80
CA PRO A 61 21.49 24.38 -9.20
C PRO A 61 20.54 25.58 -9.33
N SER A 62 21.07 26.65 -9.92
CA SER A 62 20.32 27.76 -10.48
C SER A 62 19.72 27.37 -11.83
N GLY A 63 18.39 27.50 -12.01
CA GLY A 63 17.72 27.30 -13.29
C GLY A 63 16.33 27.92 -13.30
N GLY A 64 16.05 28.78 -14.30
CA GLY A 64 14.89 29.66 -14.38
C GLY A 64 13.53 28.96 -14.56
N ARG A 65 12.49 29.62 -14.03
CA ARG A 65 11.10 29.15 -13.97
C ARG A 65 10.37 29.36 -15.32
N PRO A 66 9.69 28.35 -15.88
CA PRO A 66 8.75 28.58 -16.98
C PRO A 66 7.47 29.27 -16.46
N PRO A 67 6.83 30.14 -17.25
CA PRO A 67 5.64 30.88 -16.83
C PRO A 67 4.42 29.95 -16.81
N GLY A 68 3.88 29.67 -15.61
CA GLY A 68 2.62 28.92 -15.44
C GLY A 68 2.45 28.16 -14.12
N SER A 69 3.50 27.88 -13.35
CA SER A 69 3.37 27.10 -12.09
C SER A 69 2.91 27.97 -10.91
N VAL A 70 1.85 27.55 -10.19
CA VAL A 70 1.29 28.28 -9.02
C VAL A 70 1.35 27.41 -7.75
N LEU A 71 2.37 26.57 -7.60
CA LEU A 71 2.61 25.84 -6.35
C LEU A 71 3.58 26.63 -5.47
N GLY A 72 3.12 27.02 -4.28
CA GLY A 72 4.04 27.40 -3.20
C GLY A 72 4.74 26.15 -2.69
N VAL A 73 6.02 26.26 -2.32
CA VAL A 73 6.81 25.12 -1.81
C VAL A 73 6.46 24.83 -0.34
N HIS A 74 5.24 25.12 0.10
CA HIS A 74 4.77 24.85 1.45
C HIS A 74 3.98 23.54 1.49
N ASP A 75 4.10 22.79 2.59
CA ASP A 75 3.49 21.46 2.68
C ASP A 75 1.97 21.50 2.58
N ARG A 76 1.34 22.60 3.01
CA ARG A 76 -0.11 22.83 2.84
C ARG A 76 -0.53 22.88 1.36
N ASP A 77 0.32 23.44 0.50
CA ASP A 77 0.03 23.61 -0.92
C ASP A 77 0.19 22.26 -1.64
N LEU A 78 1.16 21.44 -1.21
CA LEU A 78 1.33 20.05 -1.66
C LEU A 78 0.11 19.20 -1.28
N LEU A 79 -0.30 19.24 -0.01
CA LEU A 79 -1.51 18.53 0.42
C LEU A 79 -2.76 19.01 -0.35
N ALA A 80 -2.87 20.31 -0.64
CA ALA A 80 -3.97 20.83 -1.44
C ALA A 80 -3.94 20.31 -2.89
N ALA A 81 -2.76 20.17 -3.50
CA ALA A 81 -2.61 19.54 -4.81
C ALA A 81 -3.03 18.07 -4.80
N CYS A 82 -2.55 17.27 -3.84
CA CYS A 82 -2.94 15.88 -3.68
C CYS A 82 -4.46 15.72 -3.47
N ARG A 83 -5.08 16.57 -2.63
CA ARG A 83 -6.53 16.55 -2.42
C ARG A 83 -7.32 16.85 -3.68
N ARG A 84 -6.86 17.79 -4.52
CA ARG A 84 -7.50 18.06 -5.82
C ARG A 84 -7.39 16.86 -6.76
N ALA A 85 -6.25 16.18 -6.78
CA ALA A 85 -6.05 14.98 -7.59
C ALA A 85 -6.98 13.85 -7.12
N VAL A 86 -7.07 13.60 -5.81
CA VAL A 86 -8.03 12.64 -5.24
C VAL A 86 -9.47 12.99 -5.60
N ALA A 87 -9.88 14.26 -5.49
CA ALA A 87 -11.23 14.68 -5.87
C ALA A 87 -11.51 14.48 -7.37
N ALA A 88 -10.50 14.64 -8.23
CA ALA A 88 -10.62 14.37 -9.67
C ALA A 88 -10.78 12.86 -9.95
N VAL A 89 -10.05 12.01 -9.23
CA VAL A 89 -10.23 10.54 -9.29
C VAL A 89 -11.65 10.16 -8.91
N GLU A 90 -12.17 10.67 -7.80
CA GLU A 90 -13.54 10.37 -7.36
C GLU A 90 -14.59 10.79 -8.38
N ALA A 91 -14.48 12.02 -8.90
CA ALA A 91 -15.38 12.54 -9.92
C ALA A 91 -15.34 11.64 -11.17
N ARG A 92 -14.15 11.21 -11.58
CA ARG A 92 -13.99 10.37 -12.76
C ARG A 92 -14.54 8.96 -12.55
N LEU A 93 -14.25 8.33 -11.41
CA LEU A 93 -14.76 7.00 -11.08
C LEU A 93 -16.29 6.94 -10.91
N ALA A 94 -16.92 8.06 -10.56
CA ALA A 94 -18.38 8.17 -10.51
C ALA A 94 -19.03 8.12 -11.92
N GLU A 95 -18.30 8.51 -12.97
CA GLU A 95 -18.75 8.48 -14.36
C GLU A 95 -18.45 7.14 -15.06
N VAL A 96 -17.51 6.36 -14.54
CA VAL A 96 -17.12 5.06 -15.10
C VAL A 96 -18.15 3.99 -14.72
N THR A 97 -18.96 3.60 -15.72
CA THR A 97 -19.98 2.54 -15.58
C THR A 97 -19.43 1.14 -15.85
N ASP A 98 -18.37 1.03 -16.64
CA ASP A 98 -17.67 -0.24 -16.91
C ASP A 98 -16.39 -0.32 -16.06
N ARG A 99 -16.40 -1.24 -15.08
CA ARG A 99 -15.26 -1.53 -14.20
C ARG A 99 -14.62 -2.88 -14.53
N GLY A 100 -14.84 -3.38 -15.74
CA GLY A 100 -14.22 -4.61 -16.22
C GLY A 100 -12.71 -4.46 -16.44
N LEU A 101 -12.07 -5.61 -16.67
CA LEU A 101 -10.67 -5.66 -17.10
C LEU A 101 -10.51 -5.03 -18.48
N VAL A 102 -9.38 -4.34 -18.69
CA VAL A 102 -8.97 -3.86 -20.01
C VAL A 102 -8.77 -5.06 -20.94
N PRO A 103 -9.31 -5.05 -22.18
CA PRO A 103 -9.13 -6.15 -23.11
C PRO A 103 -7.64 -6.49 -23.33
N GLY A 104 -7.26 -7.73 -23.01
CA GLY A 104 -5.87 -8.20 -23.13
C GLY A 104 -4.99 -7.96 -21.90
N SER A 105 -5.51 -7.31 -20.84
CA SER A 105 -4.84 -7.22 -19.54
C SER A 105 -5.35 -8.28 -18.58
N ALA A 106 -4.45 -8.87 -17.80
CA ALA A 106 -4.79 -9.85 -16.77
C ALA A 106 -5.21 -9.21 -15.44
N SER A 107 -4.86 -7.94 -15.20
CA SER A 107 -5.03 -7.28 -13.89
C SER A 107 -5.47 -5.82 -13.96
N GLN A 108 -5.26 -5.13 -15.08
CA GLN A 108 -5.58 -3.71 -15.23
C GLN A 108 -7.07 -3.53 -15.55
N HIS A 109 -7.78 -2.71 -14.78
CA HIS A 109 -9.18 -2.39 -15.06
C HIS A 109 -9.32 -1.01 -15.71
N VAL A 110 -10.42 -0.80 -16.42
CA VAL A 110 -10.73 0.49 -17.08
C VAL A 110 -10.84 1.63 -16.06
N SER A 111 -11.27 1.32 -14.84
CA SER A 111 -11.31 2.27 -13.71
C SER A 111 -9.94 2.85 -13.36
N ASP A 112 -8.90 2.03 -13.40
CA ASP A 112 -7.56 2.38 -12.95
C ASP A 112 -6.94 3.38 -13.92
N LEU A 113 -7.05 3.12 -15.23
CA LEU A 113 -6.62 4.05 -16.28
C LEU A 113 -7.37 5.39 -16.24
N ALA A 114 -8.68 5.35 -15.94
CA ALA A 114 -9.48 6.56 -15.83
C ALA A 114 -9.08 7.40 -14.61
N ALA A 115 -8.86 6.74 -13.47
CA ALA A 115 -8.38 7.37 -12.25
C ALA A 115 -6.97 7.96 -12.42
N ASP A 116 -6.06 7.20 -13.04
CA ASP A 116 -4.70 7.63 -13.37
C ASP A 116 -4.70 8.93 -14.16
N ALA A 117 -5.39 8.96 -15.31
CA ALA A 117 -5.42 10.13 -16.18
C ALA A 117 -5.93 11.37 -15.46
N ALA A 118 -6.98 11.23 -14.63
CA ALA A 118 -7.55 12.33 -13.87
C ALA A 118 -6.58 12.88 -12.81
N ALA A 119 -5.86 12.01 -12.09
CA ALA A 119 -4.89 12.42 -11.08
C ALA A 119 -3.63 13.03 -11.71
N VAL A 120 -3.07 12.39 -12.75
CA VAL A 120 -1.84 12.83 -13.43
C VAL A 120 -2.02 14.23 -14.01
N GLU A 121 -3.13 14.52 -14.67
CA GLU A 121 -3.42 15.86 -15.22
C GLU A 121 -3.37 16.92 -14.12
N VAL A 122 -4.05 16.68 -13.00
CA VAL A 122 -4.11 17.64 -11.89
C VAL A 122 -2.73 17.86 -11.25
N LEU A 123 -1.96 16.79 -11.07
CA LEU A 123 -0.62 16.85 -10.46
C LEU A 123 0.39 17.53 -11.40
N ASP A 124 0.33 17.25 -12.71
CA ASP A 124 1.20 17.88 -13.70
C ASP A 124 0.91 19.38 -13.84
N VAL A 125 -0.37 19.78 -13.91
CA VAL A 125 -0.77 21.20 -13.91
C VAL A 125 -0.32 21.93 -12.64
N ALA A 126 -0.25 21.22 -11.52
CA ALA A 126 0.30 21.77 -10.29
C ALA A 126 1.82 22.05 -10.41
N GLY A 127 2.52 21.38 -11.33
CA GLY A 127 3.96 21.51 -11.55
C GLY A 127 4.77 20.42 -10.82
N LEU A 128 4.15 19.29 -10.48
CA LEU A 128 4.82 18.12 -9.90
C LEU A 128 5.26 17.16 -11.01
N GLY A 129 6.39 16.48 -10.85
CA GLY A 129 6.63 15.23 -11.57
C GLY A 129 5.66 14.17 -11.06
N VAL A 130 5.41 13.11 -11.82
CA VAL A 130 4.52 12.03 -11.41
C VAL A 130 5.17 10.69 -11.70
N LEU A 131 5.17 9.80 -10.70
CA LEU A 131 5.47 8.37 -10.86
C LEU A 131 4.19 7.61 -10.52
N SER A 132 3.47 7.17 -11.53
CA SER A 132 2.21 6.44 -11.38
C SER A 132 2.40 4.95 -11.59
N GLU A 133 1.63 4.12 -10.87
CA GLU A 133 1.48 2.70 -11.17
C GLU A 133 1.11 2.46 -12.64
N GLU A 134 0.07 3.15 -13.11
CA GLU A 134 -0.60 2.84 -14.37
C GLU A 134 0.10 3.42 -15.60
N SER A 135 0.61 4.66 -15.48
CA SER A 135 1.19 5.40 -16.60
C SER A 135 2.70 5.64 -16.49
N GLY A 136 3.33 5.17 -15.41
CA GLY A 136 4.77 5.26 -15.23
C GLY A 136 5.25 6.67 -14.90
N ALA A 137 6.40 7.04 -15.47
CA ALA A 137 7.15 8.24 -15.12
C ALA A 137 6.85 9.43 -16.04
N HIS A 138 6.47 10.56 -15.43
CA HIS A 138 6.21 11.84 -16.10
C HIS A 138 7.02 12.95 -15.41
N HIS A 139 7.87 13.64 -16.16
CA HIS A 139 8.61 14.82 -15.66
C HIS A 139 9.35 14.61 -14.32
N LEU A 140 10.01 13.45 -14.15
CA LEU A 140 10.76 13.13 -12.93
C LEU A 140 12.01 14.01 -12.72
N ASP A 141 12.38 14.83 -13.72
CA ASP A 141 13.41 15.85 -13.62
C ASP A 141 13.01 17.07 -12.76
N ARG A 142 11.72 17.17 -12.41
CA ARG A 142 11.22 18.21 -11.48
C ARG A 142 11.67 17.92 -10.05
N GLY A 143 11.94 18.96 -9.27
CA GLY A 143 12.40 18.84 -7.88
C GLY A 143 11.37 18.31 -6.87
N LEU A 144 10.12 18.14 -7.30
CA LEU A 144 9.06 17.53 -6.51
C LEU A 144 8.33 16.50 -7.39
N VAL A 145 8.19 15.28 -6.89
CA VAL A 145 7.56 14.15 -7.61
C VAL A 145 6.43 13.57 -6.79
N ALA A 146 5.22 13.52 -7.33
CA ALA A 146 4.09 12.79 -6.76
C ALA A 146 4.19 11.31 -7.17
N VAL A 147 4.40 10.44 -6.20
CA VAL A 147 4.21 9.00 -6.35
C VAL A 147 2.72 8.71 -6.16
N LEU A 148 2.10 8.07 -7.16
CA LEU A 148 0.66 7.89 -7.28
C LEU A 148 0.32 6.41 -7.48
N ASP A 149 -0.52 5.89 -6.59
CA ASP A 149 -1.39 4.76 -6.91
C ASP A 149 -2.82 5.33 -7.04
N PRO A 150 -3.40 5.33 -8.25
CA PRO A 150 -4.74 5.86 -8.46
C PRO A 150 -5.84 5.00 -7.81
N LEU A 151 -5.61 3.69 -7.66
CA LEU A 151 -6.59 2.72 -7.17
C LEU A 151 -5.94 1.50 -6.46
N ASP A 152 -5.28 1.71 -5.32
CA ASP A 152 -4.76 0.63 -4.48
C ASP A 152 -5.90 -0.30 -4.05
N GLY A 153 -5.73 -1.60 -4.28
CA GLY A 153 -6.76 -2.61 -4.06
C GLY A 153 -7.83 -2.65 -5.16
N SER A 154 -7.46 -2.52 -6.43
CA SER A 154 -8.40 -2.59 -7.59
C SER A 154 -9.28 -3.85 -7.57
N THR A 155 -8.74 -4.98 -7.10
CA THR A 155 -9.53 -6.21 -6.92
C THR A 155 -10.67 -6.01 -5.92
N ASN A 156 -10.43 -5.34 -4.79
CA ASN A 156 -11.45 -5.00 -3.82
C ASN A 156 -12.48 -4.04 -4.42
N ALA A 157 -12.03 -3.00 -5.14
CA ALA A 157 -12.90 -2.04 -5.82
C ALA A 157 -13.84 -2.73 -6.82
N HIS A 158 -13.32 -3.66 -7.62
CA HIS A 158 -14.08 -4.44 -8.59
C HIS A 158 -15.07 -5.41 -7.92
N ARG A 159 -14.68 -6.04 -6.80
CA ARG A 159 -15.52 -7.01 -6.08
C ARG A 159 -16.48 -6.38 -5.07
N GLY A 160 -16.44 -5.06 -4.89
CA GLY A 160 -17.28 -4.33 -3.94
C GLY A 160 -16.87 -4.51 -2.46
N VAL A 161 -15.63 -4.93 -2.20
CA VAL A 161 -15.05 -4.94 -0.86
C VAL A 161 -14.65 -3.51 -0.50
N PRO A 162 -15.14 -2.90 0.60
CA PRO A 162 -14.98 -1.47 0.88
C PRO A 162 -13.59 -1.10 1.46
N TRP A 163 -12.52 -1.60 0.85
CA TRP A 163 -11.13 -1.42 1.27
C TRP A 163 -10.21 -1.22 0.06
N TYR A 164 -10.29 -0.03 -0.53
CA TYR A 164 -9.47 0.41 -1.67
C TYR A 164 -9.31 1.93 -1.62
N ALA A 165 -8.25 2.46 -2.21
CA ALA A 165 -7.86 3.84 -2.03
C ALA A 165 -7.20 4.49 -3.24
N THR A 166 -7.22 5.82 -3.27
CA THR A 166 -6.20 6.57 -3.99
C THR A 166 -5.10 6.94 -2.99
N SER A 167 -3.85 6.68 -3.35
CA SER A 167 -2.66 6.94 -2.52
C SER A 167 -1.71 7.88 -3.27
N ILE A 168 -1.39 9.02 -2.67
CA ILE A 168 -0.47 10.02 -3.25
C ILE A 168 0.55 10.42 -2.21
N CYS A 169 1.84 10.33 -2.56
CA CYS A 169 2.94 10.84 -1.75
C CYS A 169 3.88 11.71 -2.59
N VAL A 170 4.05 12.97 -2.21
CA VAL A 170 5.02 13.87 -2.83
C VAL A 170 6.39 13.68 -2.20
N PHE A 171 7.40 13.46 -3.04
CA PHE A 171 8.81 13.34 -2.70
C PHE A 171 9.55 14.63 -3.08
N ASP A 172 10.57 14.94 -2.27
CA ASP A 172 11.65 15.87 -2.60
C ASP A 172 13.00 15.13 -2.54
N GLU A 173 14.12 15.85 -2.67
CA GLU A 173 15.47 15.27 -2.60
C GLU A 173 15.78 14.54 -1.28
N ARG A 174 14.98 14.77 -0.23
CA ARG A 174 15.13 14.15 1.10
C ARG A 174 14.16 12.98 1.31
N GLY A 175 13.34 12.63 0.30
CA GLY A 175 12.37 11.53 0.34
C GLY A 175 10.91 11.98 0.50
N PRO A 176 10.03 11.19 1.16
CA PRO A 176 8.62 11.51 1.35
C PRO A 176 8.41 12.83 2.11
N ARG A 177 7.55 13.72 1.60
CA ARG A 177 7.33 15.06 2.13
C ARG A 177 5.88 15.35 2.50
N ALA A 178 4.92 14.99 1.66
CA ALA A 178 3.49 15.19 1.93
C ALA A 178 2.68 14.04 1.33
N ALA A 179 1.72 13.49 2.08
CA ALA A 179 0.90 12.37 1.64
C ALA A 179 -0.59 12.61 1.88
N VAL A 180 -1.39 12.07 0.97
CA VAL A 180 -2.84 11.91 1.10
C VAL A 180 -3.18 10.49 0.68
N VAL A 181 -3.81 9.73 1.57
CA VAL A 181 -4.39 8.42 1.29
C VAL A 181 -5.87 8.53 1.56
N ARG A 182 -6.71 8.17 0.59
CA ARG A 182 -8.17 8.26 0.75
C ARG A 182 -8.83 6.93 0.42
N ASN A 183 -9.51 6.35 1.40
CA ASN A 183 -10.37 5.20 1.16
C ASN A 183 -11.58 5.67 0.34
N LEU A 184 -11.66 5.20 -0.90
CA LEU A 184 -12.66 5.63 -1.88
C LEU A 184 -14.07 5.09 -1.58
N ALA A 185 -14.18 4.01 -0.80
CA ALA A 185 -15.47 3.44 -0.40
C ALA A 185 -16.09 4.18 0.80
N SER A 186 -15.28 4.54 1.80
CA SER A 186 -15.76 5.14 3.06
C SER A 186 -15.64 6.66 3.10
N GLY A 187 -14.84 7.25 2.20
CA GLY A 187 -14.54 8.68 2.18
C GLY A 187 -13.57 9.15 3.26
N VAL A 188 -12.98 8.23 4.05
CA VAL A 188 -12.00 8.56 5.06
C VAL A 188 -10.67 8.92 4.40
N THR A 189 -10.09 10.06 4.82
CA THR A 189 -8.81 10.57 4.34
C THR A 189 -7.78 10.60 5.46
N TRP A 190 -6.60 10.07 5.19
CA TRP A 190 -5.39 10.22 6.00
C TRP A 190 -4.42 11.16 5.30
N THR A 191 -3.78 12.04 6.07
CA THR A 191 -2.79 13.00 5.56
C THR A 191 -1.58 13.06 6.47
N ALA A 192 -0.42 13.34 5.90
CA ALA A 192 0.80 13.53 6.66
C ALA A 192 1.75 14.48 5.93
N THR A 193 2.56 15.21 6.68
CA THR A 193 3.67 16.01 6.14
C THR A 193 4.89 15.77 6.99
N ARG A 194 6.08 15.74 6.39
CA ARG A 194 7.34 15.50 7.11
C ARG A 194 7.51 16.46 8.29
N GLY A 195 7.57 15.93 9.51
CA GLY A 195 7.67 16.68 10.76
C GLY A 195 6.39 17.41 11.20
N GLY A 196 5.28 17.25 10.48
CA GLY A 196 3.99 17.88 10.78
C GLY A 196 2.96 16.91 11.37
N GLY A 197 3.33 15.64 11.57
CA GLY A 197 2.45 14.62 12.10
C GLY A 197 1.49 14.04 11.05
N ALA A 198 0.89 12.92 11.42
CA ALA A 198 -0.13 12.23 10.65
C ALA A 198 -1.53 12.52 11.23
N TRP A 199 -2.52 12.62 10.35
CA TRP A 199 -3.88 13.03 10.68
C TRP A 199 -4.89 12.22 9.92
N ARG A 200 -6.01 11.88 10.57
CA ARG A 200 -7.22 11.39 9.92
C ARG A 200 -8.25 12.52 9.91
N GLU A 201 -8.74 12.89 8.74
CA GLU A 201 -9.69 13.99 8.61
C GLU A 201 -10.93 13.75 9.50
N GLY A 202 -11.36 14.81 10.19
CA GLY A 202 -12.43 14.74 11.18
C GLY A 202 -12.03 14.24 12.58
N ARG A 203 -10.78 13.82 12.81
CA ARG A 203 -10.26 13.59 14.17
C ARG A 203 -9.55 14.84 14.72
N PRO A 204 -9.73 15.17 16.01
CA PRO A 204 -9.10 16.34 16.62
C PRO A 204 -7.62 16.11 17.00
N GLU A 205 -7.20 14.85 17.12
CA GLU A 205 -5.87 14.46 17.58
C GLU A 205 -5.05 13.84 16.44
N PRO A 206 -3.72 14.05 16.43
CA PRO A 206 -2.84 13.40 15.48
C PRO A 206 -2.79 11.89 15.73
N LEU A 207 -2.51 11.13 14.68
CA LEU A 207 -2.42 9.69 14.73
C LEU A 207 -1.21 9.23 15.55
N ARG A 208 -1.37 8.06 16.17
CA ARG A 208 -0.36 7.36 16.94
C ARG A 208 -0.52 5.87 16.71
N ALA A 209 0.57 5.20 16.35
CA ALA A 209 0.60 3.74 16.33
C ALA A 209 0.32 3.18 17.74
N SER A 210 -0.20 1.96 17.82
CA SER A 210 -0.76 1.36 19.05
C SER A 210 0.26 1.17 20.19
N GLY A 211 1.56 1.12 19.89
CA GLY A 211 2.62 0.84 20.85
C GLY A 211 2.68 -0.61 21.33
N CYS A 212 1.95 -1.52 20.68
CA CYS A 212 1.99 -2.94 21.00
C CYS A 212 3.42 -3.50 20.79
N ALA A 213 4.02 -4.02 21.85
CA ALA A 213 5.40 -4.53 21.84
C ALA A 213 5.49 -6.07 21.83
N GLU A 214 4.37 -6.77 21.98
CA GLU A 214 4.31 -8.23 22.09
C GLU A 214 3.62 -8.82 20.86
N LEU A 215 4.36 -9.50 19.99
CA LEU A 215 3.83 -10.10 18.76
C LEU A 215 2.66 -11.06 19.05
N GLY A 216 2.74 -11.88 20.09
CA GLY A 216 1.65 -12.81 20.45
C GLY A 216 0.32 -12.14 20.82
N ARG A 217 0.30 -10.82 21.02
CA ARG A 217 -0.89 -10.02 21.33
C ARG A 217 -1.28 -9.07 20.19
N SER A 218 -0.51 -9.03 19.12
CA SER A 218 -0.71 -8.09 18.02
C SER A 218 -1.79 -8.54 17.05
N LEU A 219 -2.51 -7.58 16.48
CA LEU A 219 -3.30 -7.71 15.27
C LEU A 219 -2.51 -7.17 14.07
N VAL A 220 -2.05 -8.04 13.18
CA VAL A 220 -1.22 -7.64 12.01
C VAL A 220 -2.00 -7.64 10.70
N GLY A 221 -1.73 -6.68 9.83
CA GLY A 221 -2.08 -6.73 8.41
C GLY A 221 -1.06 -7.57 7.64
N LEU A 222 -1.50 -8.29 6.62
CA LEU A 222 -0.65 -9.08 5.73
C LEU A 222 -1.00 -8.79 4.27
N SER A 223 0.01 -8.57 3.45
CA SER A 223 -0.09 -8.81 2.01
C SER A 223 0.54 -10.15 1.67
N GLY A 224 -0.15 -10.96 0.87
CA GLY A 224 0.19 -12.37 0.67
C GLY A 224 0.04 -13.21 1.94
N TYR A 225 0.42 -14.49 1.84
CA TYR A 225 0.45 -15.42 2.97
C TYR A 225 1.88 -15.89 3.22
N PRO A 226 2.44 -15.67 4.42
CA PRO A 226 3.81 -16.08 4.71
C PRO A 226 3.94 -17.60 4.75
N SER A 227 5.12 -18.12 4.42
CA SER A 227 5.39 -19.56 4.40
C SER A 227 5.31 -20.24 5.78
N ARG A 228 5.22 -19.45 6.85
CA ARG A 228 5.01 -19.90 8.23
C ARG A 228 4.33 -18.82 9.06
N HIS A 229 3.71 -19.23 10.15
CA HIS A 229 3.22 -18.31 11.18
C HIS A 229 4.39 -17.69 11.96
N TYR A 230 4.44 -16.37 12.08
CA TYR A 230 5.53 -15.67 12.80
C TYR A 230 5.25 -15.45 14.29
N GLY A 231 4.07 -15.85 14.78
CA GLY A 231 3.72 -15.76 16.20
C GLY A 231 2.85 -14.56 16.56
N TRP A 232 2.16 -13.95 15.59
CA TRP A 232 1.18 -12.91 15.86
C TRP A 232 -0.04 -13.46 16.61
N GLY A 233 -0.77 -12.61 17.33
CA GLY A 233 -2.01 -13.01 17.99
C GLY A 233 -3.18 -13.16 17.01
N GLN A 234 -3.36 -12.18 16.13
CA GLN A 234 -4.38 -12.17 15.09
C GLN A 234 -3.83 -11.55 13.80
N PHE A 235 -4.44 -11.86 12.65
CA PHE A 235 -4.10 -11.22 11.38
C PHE A 235 -5.32 -10.82 10.56
N ARG A 236 -5.12 -9.92 9.60
CA ARG A 236 -6.02 -9.59 8.50
C ARG A 236 -5.25 -9.58 7.19
N ALA A 237 -5.86 -10.06 6.12
CA ALA A 237 -5.40 -9.81 4.76
C ALA A 237 -6.51 -8.99 4.07
N LEU A 238 -6.34 -7.66 4.06
CA LEU A 238 -7.41 -6.75 3.65
C LEU A 238 -7.28 -6.33 2.18
N GLY A 239 -6.08 -6.42 1.58
CA GLY A 239 -5.88 -6.33 0.14
C GLY A 239 -5.73 -4.93 -0.43
N ALA A 240 -5.28 -3.95 0.37
CA ALA A 240 -4.87 -2.62 -0.09
C ALA A 240 -3.76 -2.08 0.83
N ALA A 241 -2.51 -2.07 0.35
CA ALA A 241 -1.33 -1.83 1.18
C ALA A 241 -1.31 -0.42 1.80
N ALA A 242 -1.73 0.60 1.04
CA ALA A 242 -1.78 1.98 1.50
C ALA A 242 -2.76 2.13 2.67
N LEU A 243 -3.90 1.45 2.62
CA LEU A 243 -4.89 1.46 3.70
C LEU A 243 -4.46 0.62 4.91
N ASP A 244 -3.81 -0.51 4.69
CA ASP A 244 -3.31 -1.36 5.76
C ASP A 244 -2.25 -0.62 6.58
N LEU A 245 -1.35 0.10 5.91
CA LEU A 245 -0.39 1.00 6.55
C LEU A 245 -1.09 2.15 7.30
N CYS A 246 -2.13 2.77 6.72
CA CYS A 246 -2.91 3.79 7.44
C CYS A 246 -3.59 3.22 8.70
N ALA A 247 -4.05 1.97 8.66
CA ALA A 247 -4.62 1.28 9.81
C ALA A 247 -3.56 1.02 10.90
N VAL A 248 -2.29 0.74 10.52
CA VAL A 248 -1.16 0.70 11.47
C VAL A 248 -0.91 2.08 12.08
N ALA A 249 -0.87 3.12 11.26
CA ALA A 249 -0.61 4.48 11.71
C ALA A 249 -1.63 5.00 12.73
N GLU A 250 -2.90 4.62 12.60
CA GLU A 250 -3.94 4.98 13.57
C GLU A 250 -4.10 4.00 14.74
N GLY A 251 -3.26 2.96 14.80
CA GLY A 251 -3.26 1.95 15.86
C GLY A 251 -4.42 0.96 15.81
N ALA A 252 -5.12 0.86 14.68
CA ALA A 252 -6.14 -0.16 14.45
C ALA A 252 -5.52 -1.53 14.12
N LEU A 253 -4.37 -1.52 13.45
CA LEU A 253 -3.44 -2.64 13.34
C LEU A 253 -2.19 -2.33 14.16
N ASP A 254 -1.57 -3.36 14.70
CA ASP A 254 -0.32 -3.25 15.47
C ASP A 254 0.92 -3.35 14.58
N GLY A 255 0.75 -3.86 13.36
CA GLY A 255 1.80 -3.99 12.36
C GLY A 255 1.25 -4.42 11.01
N TYR A 256 2.09 -4.35 10.00
CA TYR A 256 1.84 -4.83 8.65
C TYR A 256 3.08 -5.60 8.18
N ALA A 257 2.90 -6.63 7.36
CA ALA A 257 4.00 -7.31 6.70
C ALA A 257 3.62 -7.70 5.27
N ASP A 258 4.46 -7.33 4.32
CA ASP A 258 4.40 -7.88 2.97
C ASP A 258 5.13 -9.24 2.89
N ALA A 259 4.38 -10.29 2.60
CA ALA A 259 4.88 -11.65 2.43
C ALA A 259 4.98 -12.09 0.95
N THR A 260 4.69 -11.23 -0.03
CA THR A 260 4.70 -11.60 -1.46
C THR A 260 6.10 -11.56 -2.11
N ALA A 261 7.13 -11.22 -1.33
CA ALA A 261 8.53 -11.17 -1.77
C ALA A 261 8.80 -10.15 -2.89
N GLY A 262 8.33 -8.90 -2.70
CA GLY A 262 8.68 -7.78 -3.56
C GLY A 262 7.80 -7.68 -4.79
N GLU A 263 6.49 -7.72 -4.61
CA GLU A 263 5.52 -7.41 -5.67
C GLU A 263 5.12 -5.93 -5.68
N HIS A 264 5.33 -5.21 -4.58
CA HIS A 264 4.89 -3.83 -4.44
C HIS A 264 5.89 -2.83 -5.03
N GLY A 265 5.41 -1.94 -5.89
CA GLY A 265 6.06 -0.72 -6.30
C GLY A 265 5.95 0.37 -5.22
N VAL A 266 6.71 1.45 -5.39
CA VAL A 266 6.75 2.55 -4.41
C VAL A 266 5.39 3.24 -4.23
N TRP A 267 4.51 3.18 -5.23
CA TRP A 267 3.16 3.74 -5.17
C TRP A 267 2.23 3.03 -4.19
N ASP A 268 2.36 1.70 -4.05
CA ASP A 268 1.50 0.89 -3.18
C ASP A 268 1.65 1.29 -1.70
N TYR A 269 2.86 1.70 -1.29
CA TYR A 269 3.17 1.97 0.11
C TYR A 269 3.57 3.40 0.43
N ALA A 270 4.01 4.23 -0.52
CA ALA A 270 4.60 5.54 -0.17
C ALA A 270 3.66 6.48 0.60
N GLY A 271 2.37 6.50 0.25
CA GLY A 271 1.37 7.28 0.96
C GLY A 271 1.23 6.81 2.42
N GLY A 272 0.95 5.53 2.61
CA GLY A 272 0.84 4.90 3.92
C GLY A 272 2.14 4.96 4.73
N TRP A 273 3.30 4.87 4.06
CA TRP A 273 4.62 4.94 4.65
C TRP A 273 4.85 6.27 5.36
N LEU A 274 4.62 7.40 4.68
CA LEU A 274 4.77 8.71 5.33
C LEU A 274 3.76 8.88 6.48
N VAL A 275 2.53 8.40 6.32
CA VAL A 275 1.52 8.43 7.38
C VAL A 275 1.97 7.62 8.61
N CYS A 276 2.56 6.44 8.41
CA CYS A 276 3.16 5.63 9.48
C CYS A 276 4.32 6.35 10.18
N LEU A 277 5.28 6.90 9.43
CA LEU A 277 6.43 7.60 10.01
C LEU A 277 5.99 8.75 10.92
N GLU A 278 5.04 9.55 10.44
CA GLU A 278 4.54 10.72 11.15
C GLU A 278 3.57 10.37 12.31
N ALA A 279 3.08 9.12 12.35
CA ALA A 279 2.37 8.55 13.49
C ALA A 279 3.30 7.87 14.52
N GLY A 280 4.61 7.83 14.25
CA GLY A 280 5.61 7.21 15.12
C GLY A 280 5.81 5.71 14.92
N ALA A 281 5.29 5.13 13.84
CA ALA A 281 5.60 3.76 13.45
C ALA A 281 6.96 3.68 12.73
N VAL A 282 7.55 2.49 12.74
CA VAL A 282 8.76 2.16 11.98
C VAL A 282 8.34 1.38 10.73
N VAL A 283 8.88 1.77 9.58
CA VAL A 283 8.63 1.10 8.30
C VAL A 283 9.99 0.81 7.66
N VAL A 284 10.19 -0.43 7.23
CA VAL A 284 11.46 -0.92 6.67
C VAL A 284 11.16 -1.93 5.58
N ASP A 285 12.01 -2.03 4.56
CA ASP A 285 11.96 -3.18 3.66
C ASP A 285 12.42 -4.45 4.41
N ALA A 286 11.77 -5.58 4.17
CA ALA A 286 12.08 -6.87 4.79
C ALA A 286 13.53 -7.35 4.56
N ALA A 287 14.16 -6.92 3.46
CA ALA A 287 15.57 -7.19 3.16
C ALA A 287 16.51 -6.00 3.49
N GLY A 288 16.01 -4.97 4.18
CA GLY A 288 16.77 -3.79 4.58
C GLY A 288 17.13 -2.86 3.42
N ARG A 289 16.44 -2.95 2.28
CA ARG A 289 16.67 -2.07 1.12
C ARG A 289 16.01 -0.71 1.31
N ASP A 290 16.45 0.27 0.52
CA ASP A 290 15.82 1.58 0.50
C ASP A 290 14.41 1.51 -0.11
N LEU A 291 13.41 2.00 0.62
CA LEU A 291 12.01 2.07 0.21
C LEU A 291 11.72 3.23 -0.75
N GLY A 292 12.53 4.29 -0.73
CA GLY A 292 12.28 5.54 -1.47
C GLY A 292 12.76 5.56 -2.92
N VAL A 293 12.81 4.41 -3.59
CA VAL A 293 13.35 4.33 -4.96
C VAL A 293 12.27 4.70 -5.99
N LEU A 294 12.49 5.83 -6.69
CA LEU A 294 11.61 6.35 -7.74
C LEU A 294 11.91 5.70 -9.11
N ASP A 295 11.86 4.38 -9.17
CA ASP A 295 12.00 3.58 -10.39
C ASP A 295 10.75 2.72 -10.54
N HIS A 296 10.07 2.83 -11.67
CA HIS A 296 8.82 2.11 -11.93
C HIS A 296 8.98 0.59 -11.93
N THR A 297 10.19 0.08 -12.16
CA THR A 297 10.48 -1.36 -12.15
C THR A 297 10.92 -1.88 -10.80
N ALA A 298 11.29 -0.99 -9.86
CA ALA A 298 11.75 -1.39 -8.55
C ALA A 298 10.59 -1.95 -7.73
N ARG A 299 10.89 -2.99 -6.94
CA ARG A 299 9.94 -3.59 -6.01
C ARG A 299 10.51 -3.75 -4.61
N ARG A 300 9.67 -3.57 -3.60
CA ARG A 300 10.00 -3.64 -2.16
C ARG A 300 8.95 -4.41 -1.39
N ALA A 301 9.32 -4.80 -0.17
CA ALA A 301 8.44 -5.49 0.77
C ALA A 301 8.45 -4.73 2.10
N PRO A 302 7.60 -3.69 2.24
CA PRO A 302 7.54 -2.84 3.44
C PRO A 302 6.93 -3.52 4.67
#